data_AF-A0A2G9NQB9-F1
#
_entry.id   AF-A0A2G9NQB9-F1
#
_cell.length_a   1.000
_cell.length_b   1.000
_cell.length_c   1.000
_cell.angle_alpha   90.00
_cell.angle_beta   90.00
_cell.angle_gamma   90.00
#
_symmetry.space_group_name_H-M   'P 1'
#
loop_
_entity.id
_entity.type
_entity.pdbx_description
1 polymer ?
#
loop_
_entity_poly.entity_id
_entity_poly.type
_entity_poly.pdbx_seq_one_letter_code
_entity_poly.pdbx_strand_id
1 'polypeptide(L)'
;MEMPKIGDETQEISAETTIKEEKTPSSDSLIGHEHIYTLITGKEIGWQAIIYDLINTERLDPWNLDLAALTRKYLEKIKELEEANFYISSNVILAASLLLRIKTEILLDKYITSIDEILYGKKEQENKSVERLIIDEDELPLIYPKSPMPRMRKVTLQELIKALGKAMKTESRRIKKEISTKYALREAEIVFPKTNIHIKDRIKIVYAKILGRMKMKKQKVSYTELIGTDKEERVASFLPVLHLDNQMKVFLEQEQHFEEIYVWLYKHYKEEVLDKEVKDLETLENVEKIAEMTGFDNPLGEMLEG
;
A
#
# COMPACT_ATOMS: atom_id res chain seq x y z
N MET A 1 -35.72 45.67 -82.32
CA MET A 1 -36.03 46.79 -81.41
C MET A 1 -35.46 46.45 -80.04
N GLU A 2 -35.00 47.43 -79.27
CA GLU A 2 -33.99 47.21 -78.23
C GLU A 2 -34.45 46.56 -76.90
N MET A 3 -33.44 46.13 -76.14
CA MET A 3 -33.37 45.89 -74.68
C MET A 3 -34.00 47.05 -73.84
N PRO A 4 -34.30 46.94 -72.51
CA PRO A 4 -33.40 46.36 -71.45
C PRO A 4 -34.16 45.79 -70.20
N LYS A 5 -33.66 45.56 -68.96
CA LYS A 5 -32.34 45.54 -68.25
C LYS A 5 -32.46 44.84 -66.87
N ILE A 6 -31.34 44.55 -66.19
CA ILE A 6 -31.19 44.26 -64.72
C ILE A 6 -31.74 42.89 -64.26
N GLY A 7 -31.14 42.13 -63.34
CA GLY A 7 -29.87 42.27 -62.61
C GLY A 7 -29.78 41.34 -61.38
N ASP A 8 -28.61 41.36 -60.73
CA ASP A 8 -28.21 40.71 -59.47
C ASP A 8 -27.95 39.20 -59.38
N GLU A 9 -26.80 38.91 -58.76
CA GLU A 9 -26.21 37.63 -58.43
C GLU A 9 -26.72 37.16 -57.05
N THR A 10 -26.92 35.86 -56.85
CA THR A 10 -27.03 35.26 -55.51
C THR A 10 -26.16 34.03 -55.40
N GLN A 11 -25.12 34.13 -54.56
CA GLN A 11 -24.39 32.98 -54.03
C GLN A 11 -25.14 32.47 -52.80
N GLU A 12 -25.68 31.25 -52.83
CA GLU A 12 -26.21 30.61 -51.62
C GLU A 12 -25.09 29.92 -50.84
N ILE A 13 -24.90 30.35 -49.59
CA ILE A 13 -23.94 29.79 -48.64
C ILE A 13 -24.67 28.80 -47.73
N SER A 14 -24.06 27.63 -47.55
CA SER A 14 -24.51 26.57 -46.67
C SER A 14 -24.65 27.00 -45.20
N ALA A 15 -25.76 26.63 -44.56
CA ALA A 15 -25.91 26.64 -43.11
C ALA A 15 -26.49 25.29 -42.64
N GLU A 16 -25.64 24.42 -42.11
CA GLU A 16 -26.09 23.25 -41.35
C GLU A 16 -26.74 23.70 -40.03
N THR A 17 -27.82 23.06 -39.61
CA THR A 17 -28.27 23.15 -38.22
C THR A 17 -28.62 21.76 -37.70
N THR A 18 -27.99 21.40 -36.59
CA THR A 18 -27.95 20.05 -36.05
C THR A 18 -29.20 19.75 -35.21
N ILE A 19 -29.83 18.60 -35.41
CA ILE A 19 -30.75 18.01 -34.43
C ILE A 19 -30.19 16.64 -34.03
N LYS A 20 -29.91 16.48 -32.73
CA LYS A 20 -29.47 15.21 -32.13
C LYS A 20 -30.68 14.52 -31.53
N GLU A 21 -30.96 13.29 -31.97
CA GLU A 21 -31.79 12.36 -31.19
C GLU A 21 -30.88 11.40 -30.41
N GLU A 22 -31.04 11.37 -29.09
CA GLU A 22 -30.42 10.36 -28.24
C GLU A 22 -31.19 9.04 -28.39
N LYS A 23 -30.50 7.96 -28.79
CA LYS A 23 -31.01 6.59 -28.63
C LYS A 23 -30.23 5.85 -27.56
N THR A 24 -30.98 5.24 -26.66
CA THR A 24 -30.49 4.41 -25.56
C THR A 24 -29.80 3.15 -26.07
N PRO A 25 -28.80 2.61 -25.34
CA PRO A 25 -28.07 1.42 -25.78
C PRO A 25 -28.91 0.16 -25.54
N SER A 26 -29.63 -0.30 -26.56
CA SER A 26 -30.26 -1.62 -26.57
C SER A 26 -29.19 -2.71 -26.66
N SER A 27 -29.26 -3.68 -25.74
CA SER A 27 -28.38 -4.84 -25.70
C SER A 27 -28.75 -5.85 -26.79
N ASP A 28 -27.87 -6.06 -27.77
CA ASP A 28 -27.84 -7.31 -28.53
C ASP A 28 -26.40 -7.73 -28.83
N SER A 29 -25.92 -8.71 -28.07
CA SER A 29 -24.53 -9.16 -28.09
C SER A 29 -24.38 -10.45 -28.91
N LEU A 30 -24.64 -10.38 -30.22
CA LEU A 30 -24.11 -11.36 -31.17
C LEU A 30 -22.78 -10.85 -31.73
N ILE A 31 -21.73 -11.64 -31.53
CA ILE A 31 -20.39 -11.37 -32.06
C ILE A 31 -20.42 -11.70 -33.56
N GLY A 32 -20.72 -10.70 -34.40
CA GLY A 32 -20.82 -10.87 -35.85
C GLY A 32 -19.48 -11.22 -36.51
N HIS A 33 -19.55 -11.82 -37.71
CA HIS A 33 -18.37 -12.20 -38.50
C HIS A 33 -17.40 -11.03 -38.76
N GLU A 34 -17.90 -9.78 -38.85
CA GLU A 34 -17.07 -8.58 -38.98
C GLU A 34 -16.10 -8.38 -37.81
N HIS A 35 -16.49 -8.79 -36.60
CA HIS A 35 -15.61 -8.73 -35.43
C HIS A 35 -14.47 -9.75 -35.52
N ILE A 36 -14.73 -10.91 -36.15
CA ILE A 36 -13.72 -11.93 -36.44
C ILE A 36 -12.78 -11.43 -37.56
N TYR A 37 -13.32 -10.86 -38.64
CA TYR A 37 -12.50 -10.29 -39.72
C TYR A 37 -11.63 -9.13 -39.24
N THR A 38 -12.12 -8.23 -38.39
CA THR A 38 -11.31 -7.13 -37.83
C THR A 38 -10.25 -7.62 -36.84
N LEU A 39 -10.52 -8.67 -36.06
CA LEU A 39 -9.52 -9.34 -35.20
C LEU A 39 -8.42 -10.07 -35.99
N ILE A 40 -8.73 -10.61 -37.18
CA ILE A 40 -7.76 -11.30 -38.05
C ILE A 40 -6.99 -10.32 -38.95
N THR A 41 -7.62 -9.22 -39.37
CA THR A 41 -7.02 -8.22 -40.27
C THR A 41 -6.24 -7.13 -39.52
N GLY A 42 -6.40 -7.05 -38.19
CA GLY A 42 -5.55 -6.24 -37.33
C GLY A 42 -4.10 -6.71 -37.39
N LYS A 43 -3.16 -5.77 -37.59
CA LYS A 43 -1.71 -6.04 -37.69
C LYS A 43 -1.07 -6.67 -36.44
N GLU A 44 -1.79 -6.73 -35.32
CA GLU A 44 -1.38 -7.40 -34.09
C GLU A 44 -2.27 -8.61 -33.84
N ILE A 45 -1.66 -9.78 -33.72
CA ILE A 45 -2.37 -11.02 -33.37
C ILE A 45 -2.86 -10.89 -31.92
N GLY A 46 -4.15 -10.57 -31.77
CA GLY A 46 -4.78 -10.46 -30.46
C GLY A 46 -4.86 -11.82 -29.77
N TRP A 47 -4.65 -11.86 -28.45
CA TRP A 47 -4.82 -13.07 -27.62
C TRP A 47 -6.21 -13.72 -27.80
N GLN A 48 -7.23 -12.91 -28.07
CA GLN A 48 -8.58 -13.36 -28.40
C GLN A 48 -8.62 -14.13 -29.73
N ALA A 49 -7.93 -13.63 -30.77
CA ALA A 49 -7.88 -14.27 -32.08
C ALA A 49 -7.24 -15.66 -31.99
N ILE A 50 -6.15 -15.82 -31.23
CA ILE A 50 -5.51 -17.11 -30.97
C ILE A 50 -6.48 -18.07 -30.26
N ILE A 51 -7.24 -17.62 -29.26
CA ILE A 51 -8.23 -18.46 -28.57
C ILE A 51 -9.36 -18.88 -29.51
N TYR A 52 -9.88 -17.98 -30.35
CA TYR A 52 -10.91 -18.32 -31.34
C TYR A 52 -10.39 -19.32 -32.39
N ASP A 53 -9.16 -19.11 -32.89
CA ASP A 53 -8.51 -20.00 -33.86
C ASP A 53 -8.30 -21.42 -33.30
N LEU A 54 -7.82 -21.53 -32.06
CA LEU A 54 -7.70 -22.81 -31.36
C LEU A 54 -9.05 -23.51 -31.20
N ILE A 55 -10.10 -22.80 -30.79
CA ILE A 55 -11.42 -23.40 -30.60
C ILE A 55 -12.00 -23.94 -31.91
N ASN A 56 -11.82 -23.21 -33.02
CA ASN A 56 -12.24 -23.64 -34.34
C ASN A 56 -11.41 -24.83 -34.87
N THR A 57 -10.08 -24.74 -34.77
CA THR A 57 -9.14 -25.75 -35.25
C THR A 57 -9.28 -27.07 -34.50
N GLU A 58 -9.48 -27.00 -33.19
CA GLU A 58 -9.48 -28.16 -32.30
C GLU A 58 -10.88 -28.70 -31.98
N ARG A 59 -11.94 -28.04 -32.48
CA ARG A 59 -13.34 -28.38 -32.26
C ARG A 59 -13.70 -28.44 -30.76
N LEU A 60 -13.23 -27.48 -29.98
CA LEU A 60 -13.60 -27.34 -28.57
C LEU A 60 -15.02 -26.79 -28.44
N ASP A 61 -15.81 -27.32 -27.51
CA ASP A 61 -17.17 -26.83 -27.24
C ASP A 61 -17.13 -25.40 -26.65
N PRO A 62 -17.69 -24.36 -27.31
CA PRO A 62 -17.67 -22.99 -26.79
C PRO A 62 -18.43 -22.81 -25.47
N TRP A 63 -19.32 -23.76 -25.15
CA TRP A 63 -20.13 -23.81 -23.93
C TRP A 63 -19.53 -24.67 -22.81
N ASN A 64 -18.48 -25.44 -23.11
CA ASN A 64 -17.88 -26.42 -22.21
C ASN A 64 -16.37 -26.56 -22.48
N LEU A 65 -15.62 -25.53 -22.10
CA LEU A 65 -14.22 -25.39 -22.44
C LEU A 65 -13.31 -26.13 -21.45
N ASP A 66 -12.52 -27.10 -21.93
CA ASP A 66 -11.42 -27.67 -21.15
C ASP A 66 -10.24 -26.70 -21.10
N LEU A 67 -10.12 -25.98 -19.99
CA LEU A 67 -9.03 -25.04 -19.74
C LEU A 67 -7.66 -25.71 -19.62
N ALA A 68 -7.57 -26.97 -19.18
CA ALA A 68 -6.30 -27.67 -19.06
C ALA A 68 -5.72 -28.03 -20.42
N ALA A 69 -6.58 -28.45 -21.36
CA ALA A 69 -6.25 -28.66 -22.77
C ALA A 69 -5.97 -27.32 -23.48
N LEU A 70 -6.90 -26.36 -23.43
CA LEU A 70 -6.73 -25.05 -24.10
C LEU A 70 -5.43 -24.36 -23.69
N THR A 71 -5.11 -24.31 -22.39
CA THR A 71 -3.87 -23.67 -21.91
C THR A 71 -2.62 -24.35 -22.45
N ARG A 72 -2.63 -25.69 -22.63
CA ARG A 72 -1.48 -26.40 -23.21
C ARG A 72 -1.30 -26.01 -24.69
N LYS A 73 -2.37 -26.10 -25.47
CA LYS A 73 -2.34 -25.80 -26.91
C LYS A 73 -2.11 -24.32 -27.21
N TYR A 74 -2.56 -23.42 -26.34
CA TYR A 74 -2.22 -22.00 -26.39
C TYR A 74 -0.72 -21.73 -26.21
N LEU A 75 -0.06 -22.47 -25.31
CA LEU A 75 1.40 -22.38 -25.13
C LEU A 75 2.17 -23.03 -26.28
N GLU A 76 1.67 -24.15 -26.83
CA GLU A 76 2.22 -24.75 -28.06
C GLU A 76 2.11 -23.77 -29.23
N LYS A 77 0.96 -23.10 -29.39
CA LYS A 77 0.76 -22.10 -30.45
C LYS A 77 1.64 -20.86 -30.31
N ILE A 78 1.90 -20.41 -29.07
CA ILE A 78 2.86 -19.32 -28.81
C ILE A 78 4.28 -19.73 -29.22
N LYS A 79 4.70 -20.97 -28.94
CA LYS A 79 6.02 -21.49 -29.36
C LYS A 79 6.15 -21.59 -30.88
N GLU A 80 5.13 -22.09 -31.57
CA GLU A 80 5.11 -22.10 -33.05
C GLU A 80 5.31 -20.68 -33.64
N LEU A 81 4.66 -19.68 -33.04
CA LEU A 81 4.78 -18.28 -33.46
C LEU A 81 6.17 -17.69 -33.16
N GLU A 82 6.78 -18.07 -32.03
CA GLU A 82 8.13 -17.68 -31.63
C GLU A 82 9.20 -18.31 -32.56
N GLU A 83 9.10 -19.62 -32.82
CA GLU A 83 9.97 -20.36 -33.74
C GLU A 83 9.90 -19.81 -35.18
N ALA A 84 8.70 -19.41 -35.62
CA ALA A 84 8.48 -18.75 -36.91
C ALA A 84 8.85 -17.25 -36.93
N ASN A 85 9.41 -16.70 -35.85
CA ASN A 85 9.83 -15.30 -35.70
C ASN A 85 8.69 -14.28 -35.91
N PHE A 86 7.44 -14.62 -35.61
CA PHE A 86 6.33 -13.67 -35.64
C PHE A 86 6.37 -12.72 -34.44
N TYR A 87 5.84 -11.50 -34.63
CA TYR A 87 5.74 -10.53 -33.56
C TYR A 87 4.62 -10.90 -32.57
N ILE A 88 5.00 -11.21 -31.33
CA ILE A 88 4.08 -11.56 -30.24
C ILE A 88 3.81 -10.32 -29.38
N SER A 89 2.55 -9.89 -29.29
CA SER A 89 2.15 -8.78 -28.42
C SER A 89 2.31 -9.15 -26.94
N SER A 90 2.74 -8.21 -26.10
CA SER A 90 2.89 -8.41 -24.64
C SER A 90 1.58 -8.88 -23.97
N ASN A 91 0.44 -8.49 -24.56
CA ASN A 91 -0.89 -8.92 -24.18
C ASN A 91 -1.13 -10.44 -24.35
N VAL A 92 -0.48 -11.08 -25.33
CA VAL A 92 -0.54 -12.54 -25.58
C VAL A 92 0.21 -13.31 -24.50
N ILE A 93 1.39 -12.81 -24.12
CA ILE A 93 2.22 -13.36 -23.03
C ILE A 93 1.50 -13.21 -21.67
N LEU A 94 0.87 -12.06 -21.43
CA LEU A 94 0.04 -11.84 -20.23
C LEU A 94 -1.18 -12.78 -20.20
N ALA A 95 -1.84 -13.01 -21.33
CA ALA A 95 -2.92 -13.99 -21.41
C ALA A 95 -2.41 -15.42 -21.12
N ALA A 96 -1.21 -15.79 -21.56
CA ALA A 96 -0.60 -17.09 -21.27
C ALA A 96 -0.37 -17.29 -19.75
N SER A 97 0.16 -16.28 -19.06
CA SER A 97 0.39 -16.36 -17.61
C SER A 97 -0.92 -16.40 -16.81
N LEU A 98 -1.95 -15.67 -17.25
CA LEU A 98 -3.30 -15.74 -16.66
C LEU A 98 -3.94 -17.12 -16.87
N LEU A 99 -3.84 -17.72 -18.06
CA LEU A 99 -4.34 -19.07 -18.33
C LEU A 99 -3.61 -20.13 -17.50
N LEU A 100 -2.27 -20.03 -17.36
CA LEU A 100 -1.47 -20.89 -16.48
C LEU A 100 -1.89 -20.78 -15.02
N ARG A 101 -2.15 -19.56 -14.52
CA ARG A 101 -2.68 -19.35 -13.16
C ARG A 101 -4.04 -20.01 -13.00
N ILE A 102 -5.00 -19.73 -13.89
CA ILE A 102 -6.35 -20.34 -13.87
C ILE A 102 -6.27 -21.87 -13.85
N LYS A 103 -5.43 -22.45 -14.72
CA LYS A 103 -5.20 -23.91 -14.76
C LYS A 103 -4.64 -24.46 -13.46
N THR A 104 -3.71 -23.75 -12.82
CA THR A 104 -3.08 -24.19 -11.56
C THR A 104 -4.10 -24.18 -10.42
N GLU A 105 -4.90 -23.13 -10.33
CA GLU A 105 -5.95 -22.97 -9.31
C GLU A 105 -7.05 -24.04 -9.47
N ILE A 106 -7.48 -24.34 -10.70
CA ILE A 106 -8.43 -25.42 -11.00
C ILE A 106 -7.89 -26.82 -10.63
N LEU A 107 -6.57 -27.03 -10.65
CA LEU A 107 -5.94 -28.29 -10.25
C LEU A 107 -5.75 -28.41 -8.73
N LEU A 108 -5.66 -27.29 -8.01
CA LEU A 108 -5.47 -27.24 -6.57
C LEU A 108 -6.81 -27.22 -5.81
N ASP A 109 -7.78 -26.45 -6.29
CA ASP A 109 -9.07 -26.27 -5.64
C ASP A 109 -10.00 -27.45 -5.92
N LYS A 110 -10.64 -27.97 -4.87
CA LYS A 110 -11.57 -29.10 -5.00
C LYS A 110 -12.96 -28.66 -5.43
N TYR A 111 -13.38 -27.43 -5.10
CA TYR A 111 -14.79 -27.04 -5.15
C TYR A 111 -15.02 -25.60 -5.65
N ILE A 112 -15.91 -25.46 -6.65
CA ILE A 112 -16.49 -24.22 -7.20
C ILE A 112 -15.64 -22.95 -6.98
N THR A 113 -14.86 -22.62 -8.01
CA THR A 113 -14.25 -21.31 -8.20
C THR A 113 -14.70 -20.78 -9.56
N SER A 114 -15.41 -19.65 -9.60
CA SER A 114 -15.65 -18.96 -10.88
C SER A 114 -14.34 -18.34 -11.39
N ILE A 115 -14.16 -18.14 -12.71
CA ILE A 115 -12.89 -17.56 -13.21
C ILE A 115 -12.65 -16.16 -12.63
N ASP A 116 -13.72 -15.38 -12.45
CA ASP A 116 -13.67 -14.09 -11.77
C ASP A 116 -13.16 -14.24 -10.32
N GLU A 117 -13.61 -15.24 -9.58
CA GLU A 117 -13.17 -15.51 -8.21
C GLU A 117 -11.74 -16.02 -8.12
N ILE A 118 -11.27 -16.83 -9.08
CA ILE A 118 -9.85 -17.23 -9.19
C ILE A 118 -8.95 -16.00 -9.40
N LEU A 119 -9.38 -15.07 -10.28
CA LEU A 119 -8.55 -13.94 -10.67
C LEU A 119 -8.58 -12.78 -9.66
N TYR A 120 -9.74 -12.49 -9.05
CA TYR A 120 -9.96 -11.34 -8.16
C TYR A 120 -10.19 -11.70 -6.68
N GLY A 121 -10.28 -12.98 -6.33
CA GLY A 121 -10.71 -13.45 -5.03
C GLY A 121 -12.24 -13.41 -4.84
N LYS A 122 -12.70 -13.97 -3.72
CA LYS A 122 -14.09 -13.84 -3.29
C LYS A 122 -14.41 -12.38 -3.03
N LYS A 123 -15.38 -11.83 -3.76
CA LYS A 123 -16.00 -10.56 -3.36
C LYS A 123 -16.79 -10.82 -2.08
N GLU A 124 -16.38 -10.15 -1.02
CA GLU A 124 -17.16 -10.03 0.20
C GLU A 124 -18.50 -9.39 -0.17
N GLN A 125 -19.57 -10.20 -0.13
CA GLN A 125 -20.91 -9.70 -0.39
C GLN A 125 -21.34 -8.95 0.87
N GLU A 126 -21.60 -7.65 0.75
CA GLU A 126 -22.26 -6.89 1.81
C GLU A 126 -23.55 -7.63 2.19
N ASN A 127 -23.59 -8.13 3.42
CA ASN A 127 -24.74 -8.86 3.95
C ASN A 127 -25.94 -7.90 3.97
N LYS A 128 -26.77 -7.96 2.93
CA LYS A 128 -28.06 -7.26 2.92
C LYS A 128 -28.83 -7.70 4.16
N SER A 129 -29.22 -6.74 4.98
CA SER A 129 -30.01 -6.97 6.19
C SER A 129 -31.31 -7.67 5.82
N VAL A 130 -31.37 -8.99 6.04
CA VAL A 130 -32.59 -9.76 5.86
C VAL A 130 -33.55 -9.34 6.97
N GLU A 131 -34.72 -8.83 6.60
CA GLU A 131 -35.77 -8.53 7.55
C GLU A 131 -36.19 -9.83 8.26
N ARG A 132 -36.11 -9.84 9.59
CA ARG A 132 -36.51 -11.00 10.39
C ARG A 132 -38.03 -11.12 10.41
N LEU A 133 -38.55 -11.99 9.56
CA LEU A 133 -39.90 -12.53 9.74
C LEU A 133 -39.90 -13.42 10.99
N ILE A 134 -40.79 -13.12 11.92
CA ILE A 134 -41.08 -13.98 13.07
C ILE A 134 -42.09 -15.02 12.58
N ILE A 135 -41.73 -16.29 12.67
CA ILE A 135 -42.56 -17.44 12.31
C ILE A 135 -42.56 -18.35 13.53
N ASP A 136 -43.74 -18.81 13.95
CA ASP A 136 -43.87 -19.69 15.11
C ASP A 136 -43.24 -21.06 14.80
N GLU A 137 -42.39 -21.53 15.73
CA GLU A 137 -41.49 -22.67 15.52
C GLU A 137 -42.25 -24.01 15.38
N ASP A 138 -43.44 -24.10 15.96
CA ASP A 138 -44.28 -25.30 16.02
C ASP A 138 -44.96 -25.68 14.68
N GLU A 139 -45.06 -24.75 13.72
CA GLU A 139 -45.66 -25.03 12.38
C GLU A 139 -44.62 -25.44 11.32
N LEU A 140 -43.33 -25.39 11.63
CA LEU A 140 -42.27 -25.59 10.63
C LEU A 140 -41.92 -27.09 10.43
N PRO A 141 -41.92 -27.62 9.19
CA PRO A 141 -41.44 -28.96 8.93
C PRO A 141 -39.92 -29.05 9.15
N LEU A 142 -39.45 -30.20 9.67
CA LEU A 142 -38.02 -30.47 9.88
C LEU A 142 -37.24 -30.52 8.54
N ILE A 143 -36.61 -29.41 8.17
CA ILE A 143 -35.74 -29.31 7.00
C ILE A 143 -34.32 -29.72 7.37
N TYR A 144 -33.86 -30.87 6.87
CA TYR A 144 -32.44 -31.21 6.91
C TYR A 144 -31.66 -30.32 5.92
N PRO A 145 -30.57 -29.65 6.34
CA PRO A 145 -29.75 -28.87 5.43
C PRO A 145 -29.08 -29.81 4.43
N LYS A 146 -29.49 -29.74 3.16
CA LYS A 146 -28.73 -30.38 2.08
C LYS A 146 -27.40 -29.65 1.94
N SER A 147 -26.33 -30.28 2.40
CA SER A 147 -24.97 -29.82 2.08
C SER A 147 -24.86 -29.65 0.56
N PRO A 148 -24.57 -28.43 0.05
CA PRO A 148 -24.56 -28.18 -1.37
C PRO A 148 -23.42 -28.99 -2.00
N MET A 149 -23.77 -30.09 -2.67
CA MET A 149 -22.78 -30.90 -3.37
C MET A 149 -22.04 -30.01 -4.37
N PRO A 150 -20.70 -29.90 -4.25
CA PRO A 150 -19.92 -28.99 -5.06
C PRO A 150 -19.88 -29.50 -6.51
N ARG A 151 -20.47 -28.71 -7.41
CA ARG A 151 -20.53 -29.00 -8.84
C ARG A 151 -19.44 -28.21 -9.54
N MET A 152 -18.48 -28.87 -10.19
CA MET A 152 -17.56 -28.16 -11.07
C MET A 152 -18.35 -27.47 -12.19
N ARG A 153 -18.40 -26.14 -12.16
CA ARG A 153 -19.10 -25.33 -13.18
C ARG A 153 -18.30 -25.44 -14.48
N LYS A 154 -19.00 -25.76 -15.57
CA LYS A 154 -18.43 -25.71 -16.93
C LYS A 154 -18.14 -24.26 -17.31
N VAL A 155 -16.96 -24.02 -17.87
CA VAL A 155 -16.54 -22.70 -18.34
C VAL A 155 -17.02 -22.46 -19.76
N THR A 156 -17.56 -21.27 -20.01
CA THR A 156 -17.93 -20.81 -21.36
C THR A 156 -16.85 -19.89 -21.93
N LEU A 157 -16.74 -19.86 -23.26
CA LEU A 157 -15.79 -18.99 -23.98
C LEU A 157 -16.01 -17.50 -23.65
N GLN A 158 -17.27 -17.06 -23.59
CA GLN A 158 -17.61 -15.68 -23.27
C GLN A 158 -17.18 -15.29 -21.85
N GLU A 159 -17.36 -16.20 -20.88
CA GLU A 159 -16.91 -16.01 -19.50
C GLU A 159 -15.38 -15.92 -19.42
N LEU A 160 -14.66 -16.80 -20.12
CA LEU A 160 -13.20 -16.77 -20.19
C LEU A 160 -12.68 -15.44 -20.79
N ILE A 161 -13.17 -15.03 -21.96
CA ILE A 161 -12.73 -13.80 -22.63
C ILE A 161 -13.06 -12.56 -21.78
N LYS A 162 -14.24 -12.52 -21.15
CA LYS A 162 -14.64 -11.42 -20.26
C LYS A 162 -13.73 -11.35 -19.03
N ALA A 163 -13.42 -12.49 -18.42
CA ALA A 163 -12.56 -12.57 -17.24
C ALA A 163 -11.11 -12.18 -17.55
N LEU A 164 -10.50 -12.71 -18.62
CA LEU A 164 -9.14 -12.30 -19.05
C LEU A 164 -9.08 -10.82 -19.42
N GLY A 165 -10.02 -10.33 -20.24
CA GLY A 165 -10.03 -8.93 -20.66
C GLY A 165 -10.19 -7.95 -19.50
N LYS A 166 -10.96 -8.34 -18.47
CA LYS A 166 -11.07 -7.61 -17.21
C LYS A 166 -9.78 -7.69 -16.37
N ALA A 167 -9.06 -8.81 -16.38
CA ALA A 167 -7.86 -9.01 -15.57
C ALA A 167 -6.70 -8.17 -16.13
N MET A 168 -6.52 -8.20 -17.45
CA MET A 168 -5.54 -7.36 -18.15
C MET A 168 -5.81 -5.87 -17.94
N LYS A 169 -7.07 -5.43 -17.93
CA LYS A 169 -7.45 -4.05 -17.58
C LYS A 169 -7.12 -3.70 -16.13
N THR A 170 -7.33 -4.62 -15.20
CA THR A 170 -7.00 -4.43 -13.77
C THR A 170 -5.49 -4.30 -13.55
N GLU A 171 -4.68 -5.20 -14.12
CA GLU A 171 -3.22 -5.10 -14.04
C GLU A 171 -2.69 -3.84 -14.73
N SER A 172 -3.21 -3.50 -15.92
CA SER A 172 -2.86 -2.24 -16.60
C SER A 172 -3.16 -1.00 -15.74
N ARG A 173 -4.28 -1.02 -14.99
CA ARG A 173 -4.64 0.06 -14.06
C ARG A 173 -3.71 0.09 -12.84
N ARG A 174 -3.35 -1.08 -12.31
CA ARG A 174 -2.42 -1.23 -11.18
C ARG A 174 -1.05 -0.66 -11.52
N ILE A 175 -0.48 -1.06 -12.65
CA ILE A 175 0.80 -0.57 -13.18
C ILE A 175 0.77 0.95 -13.36
N LYS A 176 -0.27 1.51 -13.98
CA LYS A 176 -0.42 2.97 -14.13
C LYS A 176 -0.48 3.70 -12.78
N LYS A 177 -1.20 3.14 -11.79
CA LYS A 177 -1.28 3.73 -10.44
C LYS A 177 0.07 3.70 -9.74
N GLU A 178 0.79 2.57 -9.81
CA GLU A 178 2.10 2.42 -9.18
C GLU A 178 3.14 3.38 -9.78
N ILE A 179 3.18 3.47 -11.12
CA ILE A 179 4.03 4.42 -11.85
C ILE A 179 3.71 5.86 -11.43
N SER A 180 2.43 6.26 -11.41
CA SER A 180 2.01 7.60 -10.98
C SER A 180 2.37 7.88 -9.51
N THR A 181 2.21 6.89 -8.62
CA THR A 181 2.58 7.01 -7.21
C THR A 181 4.09 7.21 -7.05
N LYS A 182 4.90 6.48 -7.82
CA LYS A 182 6.36 6.59 -7.82
C LYS A 182 6.85 7.94 -8.36
N TYR A 183 6.19 8.50 -9.37
CA TYR A 183 6.46 9.87 -9.83
C TYR A 183 6.11 10.91 -8.77
N ALA A 184 4.92 10.82 -8.15
CA ALA A 184 4.50 11.74 -7.09
C ALA A 184 5.44 11.71 -5.86
N LEU A 185 5.92 10.52 -5.46
CA LEU A 185 6.93 10.39 -4.41
C LEU A 185 8.25 11.08 -4.79
N ARG A 186 8.72 10.87 -6.02
CA ARG A 186 9.95 11.50 -6.54
C ARG A 186 9.84 13.03 -6.64
N GLU A 187 8.66 13.55 -6.94
CA GLU A 187 8.40 15.00 -6.94
C GLU A 187 8.36 15.55 -5.50
N ALA A 188 7.74 14.84 -4.57
CA ALA A 188 7.69 15.22 -3.15
C ALA A 188 9.07 15.22 -2.47
N GLU A 189 9.95 14.26 -2.80
CA GLU A 189 11.33 14.19 -2.27
C GLU A 189 12.19 15.44 -2.57
N ILE A 190 11.82 16.24 -3.58
CA ILE A 190 12.58 17.42 -4.00
C ILE A 190 12.22 18.67 -3.16
N VAL A 191 11.10 18.66 -2.43
CA VAL A 191 10.56 19.83 -1.71
C VAL A 191 10.93 19.84 -0.22
N PHE A 192 12.23 19.72 0.08
CA PHE A 192 12.78 20.09 1.39
C PHE A 192 13.61 21.37 1.26
N PRO A 193 13.25 22.48 1.93
CA PRO A 193 14.07 23.69 1.94
C PRO A 193 15.39 23.40 2.66
N LYS A 194 16.47 23.22 1.89
CA LYS A 194 17.81 22.87 2.39
C LYS A 194 18.52 24.05 3.04
N THR A 195 18.09 24.43 4.24
CA THR A 195 18.95 25.18 5.18
C THR A 195 20.05 24.25 5.70
N ASN A 196 21.10 24.08 4.89
CA ASN A 196 22.26 23.24 5.22
C ASN A 196 23.08 23.86 6.37
N ILE A 197 22.63 23.68 7.61
CA ILE A 197 23.36 24.09 8.81
C ILE A 197 24.34 22.98 9.20
N HIS A 198 25.64 23.29 9.27
CA HIS A 198 26.62 22.34 9.75
C HIS A 198 26.40 22.00 11.23
N ILE A 199 26.04 20.74 11.52
CA ILE A 199 25.74 20.26 12.88
C ILE A 199 26.88 20.54 13.87
N LYS A 200 28.14 20.45 13.43
CA LYS A 200 29.33 20.76 14.25
C LYS A 200 29.32 22.20 14.78
N ASP A 201 28.83 23.15 14.00
CA ASP A 201 28.79 24.56 14.40
C ASP A 201 27.58 24.84 15.29
N ARG A 202 26.44 24.18 15.04
CA ARG A 202 25.29 24.18 15.96
C ARG A 202 25.68 23.63 17.35
N ILE A 203 26.47 22.55 17.41
CA ILE A 203 27.01 21.99 18.67
C ILE A 203 27.90 23.02 19.40
N LYS A 204 28.81 23.71 18.69
CA LYS A 204 29.64 24.77 19.31
C LYS A 204 28.79 25.92 19.86
N ILE A 205 27.79 26.37 19.11
CA ILE A 205 26.88 27.46 19.52
C ILE A 205 26.09 27.06 20.76
N VAL A 206 25.51 25.86 20.78
CA VAL A 206 24.76 25.33 21.93
C VAL A 206 25.67 25.17 23.16
N TYR A 207 26.87 24.63 23.01
CA TYR A 207 27.83 24.51 24.11
C TYR A 207 28.26 25.88 24.67
N ALA A 208 28.46 26.88 23.80
CA ALA A 208 28.75 28.24 24.22
C ALA A 208 27.56 28.89 24.97
N LYS A 209 26.31 28.65 24.54
CA LYS A 209 25.10 29.07 25.27
C LYS A 209 25.03 28.44 26.68
N ILE A 210 25.30 27.14 26.80
CA ILE A 210 25.33 26.40 28.09
C ILE A 210 26.39 26.99 29.03
N LEU A 211 27.64 27.11 28.55
CA LEU A 211 28.73 27.72 29.31
C LEU A 211 28.44 29.17 29.73
N GLY A 212 27.76 29.95 28.88
CA GLY A 212 27.35 31.32 29.18
C GLY A 212 26.39 31.40 30.36
N ARG A 213 25.35 30.56 30.38
CA ARG A 213 24.37 30.54 31.50
C ARG A 213 24.96 29.95 32.79
N MET A 214 25.69 28.85 32.70
CA MET A 214 26.24 28.17 33.89
C MET A 214 27.42 28.89 34.55
N LYS A 215 28.07 29.84 33.86
CA LYS A 215 29.00 30.78 34.51
C LYS A 215 28.31 31.75 35.47
N MET A 216 27.01 32.02 35.27
CA MET A 216 26.24 32.97 36.08
C MET A 216 25.52 32.30 37.27
N LYS A 217 25.15 31.02 37.14
CA LYS A 217 24.54 30.20 38.19
C LYS A 217 25.19 28.81 38.19
N LYS A 218 25.69 28.36 39.35
CA LYS A 218 26.30 27.02 39.52
C LYS A 218 25.30 25.85 39.48
N GLN A 219 23.99 26.12 39.46
CA GLN A 219 22.94 25.10 39.56
C GLN A 219 22.50 24.56 38.20
N LYS A 220 21.82 23.40 38.23
CA LYS A 220 21.16 22.77 37.08
C LYS A 220 20.22 23.74 36.35
N VAL A 221 20.21 23.67 35.03
CA VAL A 221 19.42 24.56 34.15
C VAL A 221 18.40 23.71 33.41
N SER A 222 17.12 24.11 33.38
CA SER A 222 16.13 23.39 32.58
C SER A 222 16.36 23.62 31.08
N TYR A 223 16.16 22.56 30.30
CA TYR A 223 16.32 22.59 28.85
C TYR A 223 15.36 23.61 28.19
N THR A 224 14.17 23.79 28.75
CA THR A 224 13.18 24.80 28.36
C THR A 224 13.73 26.22 28.53
N GLU A 225 14.40 26.54 29.64
CA GLU A 225 15.01 27.86 29.89
C GLU A 225 16.23 28.11 29.00
N LEU A 226 17.00 27.06 28.68
CA LEU A 226 18.22 27.13 27.88
C LEU A 226 17.96 27.60 26.44
N ILE A 227 16.93 27.04 25.80
CA ILE A 227 16.66 27.20 24.36
C ILE A 227 15.46 28.12 24.09
N GLY A 228 14.42 28.05 24.92
CA GLY A 228 13.21 28.88 24.78
C GLY A 228 11.99 28.18 24.18
N THR A 229 10.98 28.99 23.87
CA THR A 229 9.62 28.52 23.56
C THR A 229 9.38 28.11 22.11
N ASP A 230 10.29 28.44 21.19
CA ASP A 230 10.15 28.02 19.78
C ASP A 230 10.26 26.50 19.62
N LYS A 231 9.45 25.94 18.71
CA LYS A 231 9.37 24.49 18.46
C LYS A 231 10.49 24.02 17.55
N GLU A 232 10.85 24.80 16.52
CA GLU A 232 11.89 24.42 15.56
C GLU A 232 13.27 24.47 16.20
N GLU A 233 13.61 25.56 16.90
CA GLU A 233 14.85 25.70 17.66
C GLU A 233 15.00 24.60 18.72
N ARG A 234 13.92 24.14 19.36
CA ARG A 234 13.94 23.06 20.35
C ARG A 234 14.35 21.73 19.71
N VAL A 235 13.62 21.29 18.67
CA VAL A 235 13.96 20.05 17.94
C VAL A 235 15.37 20.12 17.36
N ALA A 236 15.76 21.25 16.76
CA ALA A 236 17.09 21.45 16.18
C ALA A 236 18.22 21.51 17.21
N SER A 237 17.93 21.84 18.48
CA SER A 237 18.93 21.92 19.55
C SER A 237 19.01 20.64 20.39
N PHE A 238 18.02 19.75 20.34
CA PHE A 238 18.02 18.47 21.05
C PHE A 238 19.19 17.57 20.66
N LEU A 239 19.37 17.31 19.35
CA LEU A 239 20.45 16.48 18.84
C LEU A 239 21.86 17.02 19.22
N PRO A 240 22.16 18.33 19.10
CA PRO A 240 23.38 18.93 19.65
C PRO A 240 23.59 18.71 21.15
N VAL A 241 22.55 18.81 21.98
CA VAL A 241 22.65 18.62 23.44
C VAL A 241 22.95 17.16 23.78
N LEU A 242 22.24 16.21 23.16
CA LEU A 242 22.49 14.77 23.31
C LEU A 242 23.92 14.39 22.87
N HIS A 243 24.48 15.07 21.87
CA HIS A 243 25.86 14.86 21.45
C HIS A 243 26.90 15.41 22.44
N LEU A 244 26.56 16.41 23.26
CA LEU A 244 27.43 16.94 24.32
C LEU A 244 27.43 16.05 25.57
N ASP A 245 26.31 15.39 25.83
CA ASP A 245 26.11 14.38 26.87
C ASP A 245 26.96 13.13 26.61
N ASN A 246 26.83 12.53 25.41
CA ASN A 246 27.68 11.42 24.96
C ASN A 246 29.19 11.78 24.86
N GLN A 247 29.55 13.07 24.91
CA GLN A 247 30.95 13.54 24.99
C GLN A 247 31.43 13.80 26.43
N MET A 248 30.63 13.50 27.45
CA MET A 248 30.91 13.80 28.88
C MET A 248 31.28 15.27 29.13
N LYS A 249 30.69 16.20 28.37
CA LYS A 249 30.85 17.66 28.58
C LYS A 249 29.70 18.22 29.40
N VAL A 250 28.53 17.67 29.14
CA VAL A 250 27.25 17.95 29.78
C VAL A 250 26.77 16.63 30.38
N PHE A 251 25.89 16.69 31.38
CA PHE A 251 25.12 15.54 31.84
C PHE A 251 23.63 15.90 31.79
N LEU A 252 22.80 14.99 31.29
CA LEU A 252 21.36 15.15 31.18
C LEU A 252 20.64 14.30 32.24
N GLU A 253 19.79 14.95 33.01
CA GLU A 253 18.97 14.35 34.06
C GLU A 253 17.48 14.49 33.67
N GLN A 254 16.73 13.40 33.77
CA GLN A 254 15.29 13.35 33.54
C GLN A 254 14.69 12.32 34.50
N GLU A 255 13.72 12.74 35.31
CA GLU A 255 13.14 11.91 36.38
C GLU A 255 12.13 10.89 35.82
N GLN A 256 11.18 11.31 34.98
CA GLN A 256 10.29 10.41 34.24
C GLN A 256 10.28 10.69 32.73
N HIS A 257 9.82 9.71 31.94
CA HIS A 257 9.67 9.84 30.50
C HIS A 257 8.77 11.03 30.12
N PHE A 258 9.23 11.86 29.19
CA PHE A 258 8.56 13.07 28.68
C PHE A 258 8.45 14.26 29.67
N GLU A 259 9.08 14.19 30.84
CA GLU A 259 9.22 15.35 31.74
C GLU A 259 10.31 16.33 31.27
N GLU A 260 10.48 17.44 32.00
CA GLU A 260 11.56 18.39 31.73
C GLU A 260 12.95 17.75 31.86
N ILE A 261 13.84 18.09 30.94
CA ILE A 261 15.24 17.65 30.97
C ILE A 261 16.06 18.72 31.69
N TYR A 262 16.79 18.32 32.73
CA TYR A 262 17.76 19.16 33.41
C TYR A 262 19.15 18.96 32.81
N VAL A 263 19.86 20.07 32.65
CA VAL A 263 21.19 20.12 32.03
C VAL A 263 22.21 20.51 33.10
N TRP A 264 23.25 19.70 33.23
CA TRP A 264 24.37 19.90 34.16
C TRP A 264 25.70 20.03 33.41
N LEU A 265 26.67 20.75 33.96
CA LEU A 265 28.07 20.62 33.54
C LEU A 265 28.65 19.35 34.18
N TYR A 266 29.27 18.48 33.36
CA TYR A 266 29.80 17.20 33.83
C TYR A 266 30.77 17.33 35.03
N LYS A 267 31.57 18.41 35.07
CA LYS A 267 32.45 18.71 36.21
C LYS A 267 31.69 18.92 37.52
N HIS A 268 30.62 19.70 37.50
CA HIS A 268 29.82 19.99 38.69
C HIS A 268 28.94 18.79 39.09
N TYR A 269 28.41 18.05 38.12
CA TYR A 269 27.72 16.79 38.40
C TYR A 269 28.63 15.79 39.14
N LYS A 270 29.89 15.66 38.68
CA LYS A 270 30.87 14.79 39.34
C LYS A 270 31.17 15.24 40.78
N GLU A 271 31.45 16.54 40.98
CA GLU A 271 31.80 17.11 42.29
C GLU A 271 30.62 17.16 43.28
N GLU A 272 29.38 17.35 42.83
CA GLU A 272 28.22 17.57 43.69
C GLU A 272 27.30 16.35 43.89
N VAL A 273 27.27 15.40 42.93
CA VAL A 273 26.36 14.25 42.96
C VAL A 273 27.17 12.95 43.11
N LEU A 274 28.05 12.65 42.15
CA LEU A 274 28.82 11.40 42.15
C LEU A 274 29.70 11.25 43.39
N ASP A 275 30.41 12.31 43.79
CA ASP A 275 31.27 12.33 44.99
C ASP A 275 30.47 12.34 46.32
N LYS A 276 29.13 12.39 46.29
CA LYS A 276 28.25 12.18 47.45
C LYS A 276 27.67 10.77 47.45
N GLU A 277 27.09 10.32 46.34
CA GLU A 277 26.54 8.96 46.20
C GLU A 277 27.58 7.88 46.54
N VAL A 278 28.84 8.07 46.11
CA VAL A 278 29.94 7.15 46.46
C VAL A 278 30.20 7.13 47.98
N LYS A 279 30.14 8.28 48.66
CA LYS A 279 30.33 8.35 50.12
C LYS A 279 29.14 7.77 50.88
N ASP A 280 27.93 8.01 50.40
CA ASP A 280 26.71 7.48 51.02
C ASP A 280 26.71 5.94 50.92
N LEU A 281 27.10 5.37 49.78
CA LEU A 281 27.32 3.92 49.60
C LEU A 281 28.45 3.37 50.50
N GLU A 282 29.60 4.05 50.56
CA GLU A 282 30.69 3.68 51.49
C GLU A 282 30.24 3.72 52.96
N THR A 283 29.37 4.66 53.35
CA THR A 283 28.84 4.68 54.73
C THR A 283 27.82 3.58 54.99
N LEU A 284 26.98 3.21 54.01
CA LEU A 284 26.05 2.09 54.13
C LEU A 284 26.79 0.74 54.27
N GLU A 285 27.77 0.46 53.41
CA GLU A 285 28.61 -0.74 53.55
C GLU A 285 29.32 -0.81 54.92
N ASN A 286 29.76 0.34 55.45
CA ASN A 286 30.38 0.39 56.78
C ASN A 286 29.36 0.16 57.90
N VAL A 287 28.12 0.63 57.77
CA VAL A 287 27.04 0.36 58.73
C VAL A 287 26.64 -1.12 58.72
N GLU A 288 26.51 -1.74 57.54
CA GLU A 288 26.23 -3.17 57.42
C GLU A 288 27.33 -4.03 58.05
N LYS A 289 28.60 -3.75 57.75
CA LYS A 289 29.76 -4.44 58.37
C LYS A 289 29.82 -4.24 59.89
N ILE A 290 29.39 -3.09 60.40
CA ILE A 290 29.29 -2.85 61.86
C ILE A 290 28.13 -3.64 62.47
N ALA A 291 26.99 -3.76 61.80
CA ALA A 291 25.86 -4.57 62.26
C ALA A 291 26.23 -6.07 62.32
N GLU A 292 26.87 -6.60 61.27
CA GLU A 292 27.41 -7.96 61.23
C GLU A 292 28.43 -8.22 62.35
N MET A 293 29.29 -7.24 62.64
CA MET A 293 30.29 -7.35 63.73
C MET A 293 29.71 -7.20 65.14
N THR A 294 28.54 -6.59 65.32
CA THR A 294 27.96 -6.32 66.65
C THR A 294 26.85 -7.28 67.04
N GLY A 295 26.37 -8.14 66.13
CA GLY A 295 25.36 -9.16 66.42
C GLY A 295 24.02 -8.57 66.84
N PHE A 296 23.70 -7.37 66.37
CA PHE A 296 22.49 -6.64 66.71
C PHE A 296 21.48 -6.77 65.56
N ASP A 297 20.54 -7.70 65.71
CA ASP A 297 19.51 -7.95 64.69
C ASP A 297 18.71 -6.68 64.38
N ASN A 298 18.57 -6.37 63.08
CA ASN A 298 17.87 -5.19 62.61
C ASN A 298 16.34 -5.40 62.69
N PRO A 299 15.61 -4.74 63.62
CA PRO A 299 14.20 -5.03 63.88
C PRO A 299 13.24 -4.49 62.80
N LEU A 300 13.75 -3.90 61.73
CA LEU A 300 12.95 -3.38 60.61
C LEU A 300 12.79 -4.36 59.44
N GLY A 301 13.51 -5.50 59.44
CA GLY A 301 13.41 -6.50 58.37
C GLY A 301 12.06 -7.23 58.32
N GLU A 302 11.47 -7.56 59.46
CA GLU A 302 10.22 -8.35 59.55
C GLU A 302 8.95 -7.57 59.14
N MET A 303 9.05 -6.26 58.89
CA MET A 303 7.88 -5.42 58.55
C MET A 303 7.63 -5.24 57.04
N LEU A 304 8.43 -5.84 56.16
CA LEU A 304 8.31 -5.69 54.69
C LEU A 304 7.84 -6.95 53.94
N GLU A 305 7.58 -8.07 54.61
CA GLU A 305 7.02 -9.30 54.02
C GLU A 305 5.56 -9.58 54.42
N GLY A 306 4.81 -8.54 54.82
CA GLY A 306 3.38 -8.60 55.19
C GLY A 306 2.44 -7.98 54.17
#